data_AF-A0A382GGH2-F1
#
_entry.id   AF-A0A382GGH2-F1
#
_cell.length_a   1.000
_cell.length_b   1.000
_cell.length_c   1.000
_cell.angle_alpha   90.00
_cell.angle_beta   90.00
_cell.angle_gamma   90.00
#
_symmetry.space_group_name_H-M   'P 1'
#
loop_
_entity.id
_entity.type
_entity.pdbx_description
1 polymer ?
#
loop_
_entity_poly.entity_id
_entity_poly.type
_entity_poly.pdbx_seq_one_letter_code
_entity_poly.pdbx_strand_id
1 'polypeptide(L)'
;MALISPGIDVTITDESQYAPTAVGTIPLIVVATAQDKTSGTSTATAAGTTKANADKTFLIGSQRELVTTYGEPTFYKNTSGTALHGSEVNEYGLMAAYSVLGISNRAYVLRADVDLGQLSTSAGRPTGAPVAGTQWFDTGKTLFGVQVWNASTQKFANVIPSVITDANDIDSGAPKTAYGSIGDYAIDATNTKNPLFYKRTDNTWVQVGNTAWQTGHPTHSGTESSPTLTNGHELVINSTTVELHGTTLSAMVTDLNSTTPVTGVTAAVVNNKFELYANANATNGAIVLAGGAGTLLADIGLTAGTYYAPKFDVQPHTNIPEWKTADTYTRPSGSVWIKTTTPNLGANFSLKTYNSTTELFESVTAGVYNNDESANYNLDSAGGGLNVAADTLYVKYDADDNGRGSYKFFKRLVKGATTVTGTASPSFTNSDSFTIQMSDKTSTLTAATTIT
;
A
#
# COMPACT_ATOMS: atom_id res chain seq x y z
N MET A 1 -24.18 58.11 26.17
CA MET A 1 -24.51 59.55 26.06
C MET A 1 -23.20 60.30 25.97
N ALA A 2 -23.08 61.18 24.98
CA ALA A 2 -21.84 61.41 24.23
C ALA A 2 -20.84 62.40 24.86
N LEU A 3 -19.54 62.13 24.62
CA LEU A 3 -18.57 63.16 24.26
C LEU A 3 -17.81 62.67 23.02
N ILE A 4 -17.96 63.41 21.92
CA ILE A 4 -17.25 63.20 20.65
C ILE A 4 -16.06 64.16 20.67
N SER A 5 -14.86 63.62 20.83
CA SER A 5 -13.56 64.28 20.60
C SER A 5 -12.54 63.19 20.26
N PRO A 6 -11.58 63.41 19.34
CA PRO A 6 -10.53 62.43 19.04
C PRO A 6 -9.53 62.38 20.20
N GLY A 7 -9.97 61.76 21.29
CA GLY A 7 -9.21 61.42 22.49
C GLY A 7 -9.36 59.93 22.78
N ILE A 8 -8.33 59.34 23.38
CA ILE A 8 -8.29 57.92 23.76
C ILE A 8 -9.43 57.64 24.75
N ASP A 9 -10.31 56.70 24.42
CA ASP A 9 -11.33 56.18 25.33
C ASP A 9 -10.70 55.08 26.19
N VAL A 10 -10.50 55.35 27.48
CA VAL A 10 -9.92 54.40 28.43
C VAL A 10 -11.06 53.70 29.17
N THR A 11 -11.34 52.47 28.79
CA THR A 11 -12.21 51.59 29.58
C THR A 11 -11.37 50.87 30.62
N ILE A 12 -11.51 51.27 31.90
CA ILE A 12 -10.93 50.54 33.02
C ILE A 12 -11.87 49.36 33.31
N THR A 13 -11.51 48.18 32.83
CA THR A 13 -12.09 46.94 33.35
C THR A 13 -11.29 46.60 34.60
N ASP A 14 -11.87 46.81 35.78
CA ASP A 14 -11.23 46.42 37.03
C ASP A 14 -11.41 44.90 37.23
N GLU A 15 -10.34 44.14 36.94
CA GLU A 15 -10.24 42.71 37.27
C GLU A 15 -9.66 42.50 38.69
N SER A 16 -10.00 43.37 39.64
CA SER A 16 -9.52 43.25 41.01
C SER A 16 -10.16 42.05 41.72
N GLN A 17 -9.42 40.95 41.79
CA GLN A 17 -9.75 39.83 42.67
C GLN A 17 -9.13 40.10 44.05
N TYR A 18 -9.97 40.36 45.06
CA TYR A 18 -9.51 40.41 46.45
C TYR A 18 -9.27 38.99 46.97
N ALA A 19 -8.00 38.63 47.19
CA ALA A 19 -7.66 37.45 47.99
C ALA A 19 -7.81 37.80 49.48
N PRO A 20 -8.60 37.07 50.28
CA PRO A 20 -8.68 37.30 51.72
C PRO A 20 -7.32 36.99 52.36
N THR A 21 -6.87 37.87 53.25
CA THR A 21 -5.63 37.77 54.03
C THR A 21 -5.73 36.65 55.08
N ALA A 22 -5.79 35.40 54.63
CA ALA A 22 -5.48 34.26 55.46
C ALA A 22 -3.97 34.01 55.43
N VAL A 23 -3.38 33.69 56.58
CA VAL A 23 -1.96 33.37 56.83
C VAL A 23 -1.30 32.74 55.59
N GLY A 24 -0.50 33.54 54.90
CA GLY A 24 -0.23 33.39 53.46
C GLY A 24 0.61 32.16 53.12
N THR A 25 0.02 31.24 52.36
CA THR A 25 0.80 30.19 51.70
C THR A 25 1.66 30.84 50.62
N ILE A 26 2.98 30.72 50.71
CA ILE A 26 3.90 31.16 49.66
C ILE A 26 4.01 30.02 48.64
N PRO A 27 3.64 30.22 47.37
CA PRO A 27 3.68 29.15 46.38
C PRO A 27 5.12 28.79 46.02
N LEU A 28 5.38 27.50 45.80
CA LEU A 28 6.57 27.01 45.11
C LEU A 28 6.20 26.73 43.65
N ILE A 29 6.90 27.36 42.73
CA ILE A 29 6.71 27.22 41.28
C ILE A 29 7.99 26.64 40.69
N VAL A 30 7.87 25.43 40.15
CA VAL A 30 8.95 24.78 39.41
C VAL A 30 8.85 25.21 37.95
N VAL A 31 9.96 25.74 37.43
CA VAL A 31 10.02 26.27 36.06
C VAL A 31 11.05 25.51 35.23
N ALA A 32 10.72 25.29 33.96
CA ALA A 32 11.68 24.93 32.93
C ALA A 32 11.94 26.19 32.10
N THR A 33 13.22 26.48 31.81
CA THR A 33 13.63 27.67 31.08
C THR A 33 14.94 27.41 30.34
N ALA A 34 15.15 28.09 29.21
CA ALA A 34 16.42 28.01 28.51
C ALA A 34 17.59 28.41 29.42
N GLN A 35 18.75 27.79 29.22
CA GLN A 35 19.93 28.11 30.01
C GLN A 35 20.51 29.47 29.58
N ASP A 36 21.11 30.18 30.54
CA ASP A 36 21.89 31.40 30.32
C ASP A 36 21.15 32.52 29.57
N LYS A 37 19.84 32.66 29.81
CA LYS A 37 19.03 33.74 29.23
C LYS A 37 19.54 35.11 29.66
N THR A 38 19.32 36.12 28.81
CA THR A 38 19.56 37.51 29.18
C THR A 38 18.57 37.97 30.26
N SER A 39 19.06 38.71 31.24
CA SER A 39 18.24 39.35 32.27
C SER A 39 17.24 40.34 31.64
N GLY A 40 15.99 40.38 32.12
CA GLY A 40 14.98 41.33 31.62
C GLY A 40 15.32 42.81 31.89
N THR A 41 16.34 43.08 32.71
CA THR A 41 16.73 44.44 33.13
C THR A 41 18.18 44.80 32.80
N SER A 42 18.96 43.90 32.20
CA SER A 42 20.36 44.18 31.83
C SER A 42 20.82 43.26 30.69
N THR A 43 21.99 43.53 30.11
CA THR A 43 22.60 42.64 29.11
C THR A 43 23.32 41.44 29.73
N ALA A 44 23.35 41.32 31.06
CA ALA A 44 23.99 40.22 31.76
C ALA A 44 23.12 38.95 31.72
N THR A 45 23.75 37.80 31.94
CA THR A 45 23.07 36.52 32.11
C THR A 45 22.21 36.54 33.38
N ALA A 46 20.95 36.14 33.22
CA ALA A 46 20.00 35.96 34.30
C ALA A 46 20.48 34.82 35.21
N ALA A 47 20.91 35.17 36.43
CA ALA A 47 21.63 34.26 37.31
C ALA A 47 20.86 32.96 37.63
N GLY A 48 19.53 33.01 37.72
CA GLY A 48 18.67 31.86 37.95
C GLY A 48 18.54 30.90 36.76
N THR A 49 19.02 31.28 35.57
CA THR A 49 19.04 30.41 34.37
C THR A 49 20.36 29.68 34.16
N THR A 50 21.38 29.96 34.98
CA THR A 50 22.67 29.29 34.88
C THR A 50 22.58 27.84 35.38
N LYS A 51 23.37 26.94 34.80
CA LYS A 51 23.43 25.52 35.24
C LYS A 51 23.79 25.37 36.72
N ALA A 52 24.66 26.24 37.23
CA ALA A 52 25.07 26.23 38.63
C ALA A 52 23.93 26.55 39.62
N ASN A 53 22.84 27.14 39.14
CA ASN A 53 21.66 27.50 39.92
C ASN A 53 20.41 26.66 39.57
N ALA A 54 20.56 25.63 38.74
CA ALA A 54 19.53 24.59 38.59
C ALA A 54 19.29 23.89 39.94
N ASP A 55 18.04 23.48 40.17
CA ASP A 55 17.54 22.83 41.38
C ASP A 55 17.73 23.63 42.68
N LYS A 56 18.10 24.90 42.59
CA LYS A 56 18.15 25.84 43.72
C LYS A 56 16.89 26.68 43.75
N THR A 57 16.32 26.81 44.94
CA THR A 57 15.12 27.63 45.15
C THR A 57 15.52 29.08 45.41
N PHE A 58 14.92 30.02 44.69
CA PHE A 58 15.02 31.45 44.93
C PHE A 58 13.70 31.96 45.48
N LEU A 59 13.75 32.78 46.53
CA LEU A 59 12.60 33.56 46.96
C LEU A 59 12.56 34.83 46.13
N ILE A 60 11.50 35.01 45.35
CA ILE A 60 11.29 36.17 44.47
C ILE A 60 10.16 37.02 45.02
N GLY A 61 10.38 38.33 45.15
CA GLY A 61 9.45 39.27 45.77
C GLY A 61 8.67 40.17 44.81
N SER A 62 9.00 40.17 43.51
CA SER A 62 8.31 41.00 42.52
C SER A 62 8.48 40.47 41.09
N GLN A 63 7.58 40.88 40.19
CA GLN A 63 7.70 40.62 38.75
C GLN A 63 9.03 41.10 38.18
N ARG A 64 9.51 42.28 38.61
CA ARG A 64 10.81 42.82 38.19
C ARG A 64 11.96 41.91 38.61
N GLU A 65 11.96 41.48 39.86
CA GLU A 65 13.00 40.57 40.37
C GLU A 65 12.97 39.21 39.67
N LEU A 66 11.78 38.71 39.31
CA LEU A 66 11.63 37.47 38.55
C LEU A 66 12.33 37.57 37.19
N VAL A 67 12.02 38.60 36.39
CA VAL A 67 12.59 38.76 35.05
C VAL A 67 14.07 39.15 35.11
N THR A 68 14.52 39.83 36.18
CA THR A 68 15.95 40.05 36.40
C THR A 68 16.68 38.73 36.66
N THR A 69 16.09 37.84 37.47
CA THR A 69 16.68 36.57 37.90
C THR A 69 16.60 35.47 36.85
N TYR A 70 15.50 35.37 36.10
CA TYR A 70 15.20 34.26 35.17
C TYR A 70 14.98 34.68 33.70
N GLY A 71 15.07 35.98 33.40
CA GLY A 71 14.75 36.53 32.07
C GLY A 71 13.24 36.60 31.81
N GLU A 72 12.86 37.16 30.66
CA GLU A 72 11.47 37.23 30.22
C GLU A 72 10.96 35.86 29.74
N PRO A 73 9.70 35.46 30.02
CA PRO A 73 9.11 34.24 29.47
C PRO A 73 9.12 34.22 27.93
N THR A 74 9.62 33.13 27.36
CA THR A 74 9.69 32.91 25.91
C THR A 74 8.53 32.04 25.43
N PHE A 75 7.84 32.52 24.38
CA PHE A 75 6.76 31.80 23.71
C PHE A 75 7.01 31.76 22.21
N TYR A 76 6.92 30.56 21.63
CA TYR A 76 7.25 30.32 20.23
C TYR A 76 6.07 30.61 19.31
N LYS A 77 6.40 31.07 18.10
CA LYS A 77 5.47 31.33 17.01
C LYS A 77 5.90 30.50 15.79
N ASN A 78 4.94 30.13 14.95
CA ASN A 78 5.25 29.53 13.65
C ASN A 78 5.86 30.59 12.70
N THR A 79 6.33 30.15 11.53
CA THR A 79 6.92 31.03 10.50
C THR A 79 5.95 32.12 10.01
N SER A 80 4.64 31.90 10.17
CA SER A 80 3.59 32.88 9.84
C SER A 80 3.24 33.83 11.00
N GLY A 81 4.00 33.80 12.10
CA GLY A 81 3.80 34.67 13.25
C GLY A 81 2.63 34.29 14.18
N THR A 82 1.97 33.16 13.95
CA THR A 82 0.90 32.65 14.83
C THR A 82 1.51 32.00 16.07
N ALA A 83 0.98 32.30 17.24
CA ALA A 83 1.43 31.71 18.50
C ALA A 83 1.19 30.20 18.55
N LEU A 84 2.22 29.44 18.96
CA LEU A 84 2.13 28.00 19.16
C LEU A 84 1.63 27.72 20.58
N HIS A 85 0.33 27.88 20.80
CA HIS A 85 -0.29 27.54 22.07
C HIS A 85 -0.17 26.03 22.32
N GLY A 86 0.31 25.63 23.49
CA GLY A 86 0.52 24.23 23.87
C GLY A 86 1.88 23.64 23.49
N SER A 87 2.79 24.43 22.89
CA SER A 87 4.16 23.99 22.63
C SER A 87 4.89 23.63 23.93
N GLU A 88 5.55 22.48 23.95
CA GLU A 88 6.24 21.91 25.11
C GLU A 88 7.47 22.73 25.54
N VAL A 89 8.01 23.56 24.64
CA VAL A 89 9.16 24.44 24.91
C VAL A 89 8.74 25.85 25.35
N ASN A 90 7.45 26.17 25.39
CA ASN A 90 6.98 27.45 25.92
C ASN A 90 7.19 27.52 27.43
N GLU A 91 7.63 28.67 27.93
CA GLU A 91 7.97 28.87 29.35
C GLU A 91 6.75 29.19 30.22
N TYR A 92 5.74 28.32 30.18
CA TYR A 92 4.49 28.48 30.93
C TYR A 92 4.69 28.62 32.44
N GLY A 93 5.65 27.89 33.02
CA GLY A 93 5.97 27.98 34.44
C GLY A 93 6.52 29.36 34.84
N LEU A 94 7.36 29.96 33.99
CA LEU A 94 7.92 31.29 34.25
C LEU A 94 6.85 32.37 34.08
N MET A 95 5.95 32.22 33.10
CA MET A 95 4.77 33.08 32.96
C MET A 95 3.83 32.96 34.17
N ALA A 96 3.61 31.74 34.68
CA ALA A 96 2.80 31.53 35.88
C ALA A 96 3.42 32.22 37.11
N ALA A 97 4.73 32.13 37.30
CA ALA A 97 5.44 32.86 38.36
C ALA A 97 5.29 34.38 38.20
N TYR A 98 5.37 34.89 36.98
CA TYR A 98 5.16 36.31 36.69
C TYR A 98 3.75 36.77 37.06
N SER A 99 2.73 36.00 36.68
CA SER A 99 1.33 36.28 37.03
C SER A 99 1.07 36.23 38.53
N VAL A 100 1.61 35.23 39.23
CA VAL A 100 1.48 35.09 40.69
C VAL A 100 2.10 36.27 41.44
N LEU A 101 3.23 36.80 40.97
CA LEU A 101 3.89 37.97 41.56
C LEU A 101 3.20 39.31 41.21
N GLY A 102 2.20 39.30 40.33
CA GLY A 102 1.32 40.44 40.10
C GLY A 102 0.24 40.59 41.17
N ILE A 103 -0.13 39.50 41.84
CA ILE A 103 -1.15 39.45 42.89
C ILE A 103 -0.58 39.20 44.30
N SER A 104 0.61 38.61 44.39
CA SER A 104 1.32 38.30 45.63
C SER A 104 2.68 38.97 45.65
N ASN A 105 3.22 39.18 46.86
CA ASN A 105 4.52 39.83 47.04
C ASN A 105 5.69 38.85 47.21
N ARG A 106 5.46 37.54 47.15
CA ARG A 106 6.49 36.49 47.35
C ARG A 106 6.09 35.19 46.66
N ALA A 107 7.04 34.57 45.95
CA ALA A 107 6.95 33.20 45.44
C ALA A 107 8.31 32.51 45.56
N TYR A 108 8.32 31.23 45.90
CA TYR A 108 9.51 30.39 45.73
C TYR A 108 9.55 29.90 44.28
N VAL A 109 10.66 30.15 43.59
CA VAL A 109 10.86 29.72 42.20
C VAL A 109 12.08 28.82 42.15
N LEU A 110 11.89 27.61 41.62
CA LEU A 110 12.96 26.64 41.41
C LEU A 110 13.05 26.35 39.91
N ARG A 111 14.22 26.53 39.32
CA ARG A 111 14.50 26.07 37.95
C ARG A 111 14.85 24.59 37.98
N ALA A 112 14.14 23.76 37.22
CA ALA A 112 14.55 22.38 36.98
C ALA A 112 15.81 22.33 36.10
N ASP A 113 16.68 21.33 36.29
CA ASP A 113 17.86 21.12 35.43
C ASP A 113 17.49 20.59 34.02
N VAL A 114 16.80 21.43 33.26
CA VAL A 114 16.44 21.21 31.86
C VAL A 114 16.70 22.50 31.07
N ASP A 115 17.41 22.38 29.95
CA ASP A 115 17.66 23.49 29.04
C ASP A 115 16.67 23.45 27.87
N LEU A 116 15.62 24.28 27.95
CA LEU A 116 14.63 24.40 26.87
C LEU A 116 15.24 24.95 25.57
N GLY A 117 16.38 25.64 25.63
CA GLY A 117 17.06 26.16 24.43
C GLY A 117 17.68 25.06 23.56
N GLN A 118 17.88 23.86 24.12
CA GLN A 118 18.37 22.67 23.40
C GLN A 118 17.24 21.78 22.89
N LEU A 119 15.99 22.06 23.26
CA LEU A 119 14.84 21.26 22.87
C LEU A 119 14.20 21.82 21.60
N SER A 120 13.83 20.92 20.68
CA SER A 120 13.04 21.26 19.49
C SER A 120 11.76 20.43 19.48
N THR A 121 10.66 21.05 19.07
CA THR A 121 9.34 20.39 19.01
C THR A 121 9.23 19.53 17.74
N SER A 122 8.67 18.33 17.86
CA SER A 122 8.30 17.48 16.72
C SER A 122 6.82 17.11 16.81
N ALA A 123 6.12 17.06 15.68
CA ALA A 123 4.67 16.83 15.62
C ALA A 123 4.26 15.35 15.80
N GLY A 124 5.18 14.46 16.21
CA GLY A 124 4.92 13.03 16.38
C GLY A 124 5.57 12.48 17.65
N ARG A 125 4.98 11.42 18.21
CA ARG A 125 5.57 10.70 19.35
C ARG A 125 6.98 10.25 18.95
N PRO A 126 8.02 10.53 19.74
CA PRO A 126 9.34 9.96 19.49
C PRO A 126 9.23 8.44 19.61
N THR A 127 9.28 7.75 18.47
CA THR A 127 9.45 6.30 18.41
C THR A 127 10.94 6.03 18.45
N GLY A 128 11.37 5.05 19.25
CA GLY A 128 12.77 4.60 19.20
C GLY A 128 13.16 4.17 17.79
N ALA A 129 14.45 4.23 17.48
CA ALA A 129 14.99 3.70 16.25
C ALA A 129 14.55 2.23 16.05
N PRO A 130 14.24 1.79 14.81
CA PRO A 130 13.97 0.39 14.53
C PRO A 130 15.14 -0.50 14.98
N VAL A 131 14.86 -1.79 15.25
CA VAL A 131 15.92 -2.74 15.53
C VAL A 131 16.71 -3.02 14.22
N ALA A 132 18.02 -3.23 14.33
CA ALA A 132 18.85 -3.64 13.19
C ALA A 132 18.22 -4.85 12.46
N GLY A 133 18.18 -4.81 11.13
CA GLY A 133 17.54 -5.85 10.33
C GLY A 133 16.04 -5.65 10.10
N THR A 134 15.41 -4.62 10.67
CA THR A 134 14.00 -4.29 10.37
C THR A 134 13.83 -4.05 8.88
N GLN A 135 12.91 -4.77 8.25
CA GLN A 135 12.66 -4.67 6.82
C GLN A 135 11.52 -3.70 6.54
N TRP A 136 11.69 -2.89 5.50
CA TRP A 136 10.69 -1.95 5.03
C TRP A 136 10.43 -2.16 3.55
N PHE A 137 9.16 -2.42 3.23
CA PHE A 137 8.65 -2.38 1.88
C PHE A 137 8.23 -0.93 1.54
N ASP A 138 9.04 -0.25 0.73
CA ASP A 138 8.76 1.12 0.28
C ASP A 138 7.85 1.06 -0.96
N THR A 139 6.55 1.10 -0.70
CA THR A 139 5.50 1.03 -1.72
C THR A 139 5.52 2.23 -2.67
N GLY A 140 5.97 3.40 -2.20
CA GLY A 140 6.04 4.63 -2.99
C GLY A 140 7.19 4.67 -4.00
N LYS A 141 8.20 3.80 -3.84
CA LYS A 141 9.33 3.64 -4.77
C LYS A 141 9.28 2.33 -5.56
N THR A 142 8.29 1.48 -5.32
CA THR A 142 8.15 0.19 -5.98
C THR A 142 7.45 0.32 -7.33
N LEU A 143 8.02 -0.34 -8.34
CA LEU A 143 7.35 -0.61 -9.62
C LEU A 143 6.82 -2.05 -9.59
N PHE A 144 5.51 -2.23 -9.73
CA PHE A 144 4.90 -3.57 -9.72
C PHE A 144 4.99 -4.29 -11.08
N GLY A 145 5.28 -3.56 -12.16
CA GLY A 145 5.42 -4.12 -13.50
C GLY A 145 4.10 -4.56 -14.14
N VAL A 146 2.97 -3.99 -13.73
CA VAL A 146 1.64 -4.32 -14.26
C VAL A 146 1.45 -3.70 -15.64
N GLN A 147 1.34 -4.54 -16.66
CA GLN A 147 1.07 -4.14 -18.04
C GLN A 147 -0.32 -4.62 -18.45
N VAL A 148 -1.19 -3.71 -18.86
CA VAL A 148 -2.55 -4.04 -19.32
C VAL A 148 -2.60 -3.97 -20.83
N TRP A 149 -3.11 -5.03 -21.44
CA TRP A 149 -3.29 -5.14 -22.88
C TRP A 149 -4.53 -4.38 -23.36
N ASN A 150 -4.38 -3.68 -24.48
CA ASN A 150 -5.48 -3.06 -25.20
C ASN A 150 -5.56 -3.64 -26.62
N ALA A 151 -6.60 -4.41 -26.88
CA ALA A 151 -6.80 -5.09 -28.16
C ALA A 151 -7.10 -4.11 -29.30
N SER A 152 -7.66 -2.94 -29.03
CA SER A 152 -7.94 -1.93 -30.06
C SER A 152 -6.67 -1.22 -30.53
N THR A 153 -5.75 -0.90 -29.61
CA THR A 153 -4.48 -0.24 -29.96
C THR A 153 -3.33 -1.22 -30.19
N GLN A 154 -3.52 -2.51 -29.91
CA GLN A 154 -2.53 -3.58 -30.03
C GLN A 154 -1.25 -3.30 -29.22
N LYS A 155 -1.43 -2.70 -28.04
CA LYS A 155 -0.32 -2.25 -27.17
C LYS A 155 -0.58 -2.60 -25.72
N PHE A 156 0.52 -2.80 -25.00
CA PHE A 156 0.57 -2.82 -23.54
C PHE A 156 0.72 -1.41 -23.00
N ALA A 157 -0.05 -1.10 -21.96
CA ALA A 157 0.09 0.12 -21.18
C ALA A 157 0.45 -0.21 -19.73
N ASN A 158 1.45 0.46 -19.19
CA ASN A 158 1.81 0.31 -17.78
C ASN A 158 0.72 0.94 -16.91
N VAL A 159 0.25 0.20 -15.91
CA VAL A 159 -0.63 0.70 -14.86
C VAL A 159 0.15 0.74 -13.55
N ILE A 160 -0.03 1.82 -12.80
CA ILE A 160 0.52 1.97 -11.45
C ILE A 160 -0.64 1.69 -10.48
N PRO A 161 -0.67 0.54 -9.79
CA PRO A 161 -1.70 0.27 -8.80
C PRO A 161 -1.59 1.26 -7.63
N SER A 162 -2.73 1.62 -7.06
CA SER A 162 -2.78 2.16 -5.71
C SER A 162 -2.29 1.09 -4.72
N VAL A 163 -1.73 1.49 -3.58
CA VAL A 163 -1.24 0.55 -2.57
C VAL A 163 -1.95 0.82 -1.25
N ILE A 164 -2.65 -0.17 -0.75
CA ILE A 164 -3.42 -0.11 0.50
C ILE A 164 -2.51 -0.56 1.63
N THR A 165 -2.27 0.34 2.58
CA THR A 165 -1.46 0.08 3.79
C THR A 165 -2.28 0.17 5.07
N ASP A 166 -3.52 0.67 5.01
CA ASP A 166 -4.44 0.71 6.13
C ASP A 166 -5.44 -0.46 6.04
N ALA A 167 -5.45 -1.32 7.06
CA ALA A 167 -6.38 -2.45 7.14
C ALA A 167 -7.85 -2.00 7.20
N ASN A 168 -8.11 -0.73 7.59
CA ASN A 168 -9.44 -0.15 7.54
C ASN A 168 -9.96 0.07 6.11
N ASP A 169 -9.12 0.03 5.08
CA ASP A 169 -9.55 0.12 3.68
C ASP A 169 -9.83 -1.26 3.06
N ILE A 170 -9.70 -2.33 3.85
CA ILE A 170 -9.99 -3.71 3.47
C ILE A 170 -11.32 -4.16 4.10
N ASP A 171 -12.12 -4.88 3.34
CA ASP A 171 -13.31 -5.59 3.81
C ASP A 171 -13.30 -7.02 3.25
N SER A 172 -13.42 -8.01 4.13
CA SER A 172 -13.53 -9.43 3.78
C SER A 172 -12.41 -9.93 2.85
N GLY A 173 -11.20 -9.38 3.00
CA GLY A 173 -10.01 -9.77 2.23
C GLY A 173 -9.89 -9.13 0.84
N ALA A 174 -10.69 -8.12 0.52
CA ALA A 174 -10.58 -7.30 -0.67
C ALA A 174 -10.69 -5.80 -0.30
N PRO A 175 -10.28 -4.87 -1.17
CA PRO A 175 -10.49 -3.44 -0.92
C PRO A 175 -11.97 -3.09 -0.77
N LYS A 176 -12.27 -2.09 0.07
CA LYS A 176 -13.64 -1.55 0.22
C LYS A 176 -14.18 -1.00 -1.09
N THR A 177 -15.50 -1.10 -1.28
CA THR A 177 -16.18 -0.57 -2.47
C THR A 177 -16.03 0.95 -2.63
N ALA A 178 -15.83 1.69 -1.53
CA ALA A 178 -15.57 3.14 -1.56
C ALA A 178 -14.11 3.49 -1.95
N TYR A 179 -13.19 2.53 -1.93
CA TYR A 179 -11.80 2.73 -2.29
C TYR A 179 -11.65 2.74 -3.82
N GLY A 180 -10.93 3.71 -4.37
CA GLY A 180 -10.65 3.85 -5.80
C GLY A 180 -11.88 4.04 -6.70
N SER A 181 -11.66 4.05 -8.01
CA SER A 181 -12.65 4.18 -9.07
C SER A 181 -12.76 2.91 -9.91
N ILE A 182 -13.86 2.75 -10.65
CA ILE A 182 -14.04 1.64 -11.59
C ILE A 182 -12.87 1.64 -12.60
N GLY A 183 -12.29 0.48 -12.85
CA GLY A 183 -11.12 0.34 -13.73
C GLY A 183 -9.78 0.44 -13.01
N ASP A 184 -9.75 0.86 -11.75
CA ASP A 184 -8.50 0.98 -10.99
C ASP A 184 -7.93 -0.38 -10.60
N TYR A 185 -6.62 -0.39 -10.39
CA TYR A 185 -5.89 -1.50 -9.81
C TYR A 185 -5.37 -1.12 -8.42
N ALA A 186 -5.35 -2.09 -7.51
CA ALA A 186 -4.87 -1.90 -6.15
C ALA A 186 -4.06 -3.10 -5.67
N ILE A 187 -2.99 -2.83 -4.90
CA ILE A 187 -2.22 -3.84 -4.17
C ILE A 187 -2.61 -3.74 -2.70
N ASP A 188 -3.04 -4.86 -2.11
CA ASP A 188 -3.27 -4.94 -0.66
C ASP A 188 -1.98 -5.26 0.09
N ALA A 189 -1.24 -4.24 0.51
CA ALA A 189 -0.01 -4.40 1.28
C ALA A 189 -0.25 -4.63 2.79
N THR A 190 -1.50 -4.73 3.23
CA THR A 190 -1.85 -5.18 4.59
C THR A 190 -1.77 -6.71 4.70
N ASN A 191 -1.84 -7.40 3.56
CA ASN A 191 -1.68 -8.85 3.45
C ASN A 191 -0.23 -9.22 3.10
N THR A 192 0.30 -10.26 3.75
CA THR A 192 1.65 -10.80 3.50
C THR A 192 1.92 -11.23 2.04
N LYS A 193 0.87 -11.49 1.25
CA LYS A 193 0.96 -11.91 -0.15
C LYS A 193 0.74 -10.78 -1.16
N ASN A 194 0.52 -9.54 -0.70
CA ASN A 194 0.31 -8.36 -1.54
C ASN A 194 -0.56 -8.62 -2.79
N PRO A 195 -1.79 -9.16 -2.66
CA PRO A 195 -2.61 -9.50 -3.80
C PRO A 195 -2.98 -8.27 -4.64
N LEU A 196 -2.99 -8.45 -5.97
CA LEU A 196 -3.38 -7.44 -6.94
C LEU A 196 -4.86 -7.56 -7.28
N PHE A 197 -5.60 -6.49 -7.07
CA PHE A 197 -7.03 -6.37 -7.37
C PHE A 197 -7.30 -5.42 -8.54
N TYR A 198 -8.45 -5.64 -9.16
CA TYR A 198 -9.06 -4.80 -10.18
C TYR A 198 -10.49 -4.44 -9.78
N LYS A 199 -10.88 -3.17 -9.96
CA LYS A 199 -12.25 -2.72 -9.67
C LYS A 199 -13.13 -2.84 -10.90
N ARG A 200 -14.14 -3.70 -10.83
CA ARG A 200 -15.09 -3.98 -11.92
C ARG A 200 -16.11 -2.86 -12.10
N THR A 201 -16.84 -2.92 -13.20
CA THR A 201 -17.94 -1.99 -13.55
C THR A 201 -19.13 -2.03 -12.58
N ASP A 202 -19.31 -3.14 -11.86
CA ASP A 202 -20.29 -3.28 -10.77
C ASP A 202 -19.78 -2.74 -9.42
N ASN A 203 -18.66 -2.02 -9.43
CA ASN A 203 -18.00 -1.43 -8.27
C ASN A 203 -17.45 -2.45 -7.24
N THR A 204 -17.34 -3.73 -7.63
CA THR A 204 -16.71 -4.77 -6.81
C THR A 204 -15.22 -4.91 -7.12
N TRP A 205 -14.43 -5.27 -6.11
CA TRP A 205 -13.01 -5.59 -6.27
C TRP A 205 -12.82 -7.09 -6.46
N VAL A 206 -12.06 -7.47 -7.47
CA VAL A 206 -11.73 -8.88 -7.77
C VAL A 206 -10.23 -9.04 -7.96
N GLN A 207 -9.68 -10.15 -7.48
CA GLN A 207 -8.25 -10.43 -7.64
C GLN A 207 -7.94 -10.74 -9.12
N VAL A 208 -6.92 -10.08 -9.66
CA VAL A 208 -6.47 -10.30 -11.03
C VAL A 208 -6.07 -11.76 -11.24
N GLY A 209 -6.57 -12.37 -12.32
CA GLY A 209 -6.34 -13.77 -12.68
C GLY A 209 -7.45 -14.73 -12.29
N ASN A 210 -8.36 -14.36 -11.38
CA ASN A 210 -9.49 -15.22 -11.03
C ASN A 210 -10.63 -15.17 -12.08
N THR A 211 -11.60 -16.08 -11.97
CA THR A 211 -12.71 -16.17 -12.93
C THR A 211 -13.61 -14.92 -12.93
N ALA A 212 -13.83 -14.31 -11.77
CA ALA A 212 -14.61 -13.09 -11.65
C ALA A 212 -13.95 -11.91 -12.40
N TRP A 213 -12.62 -11.79 -12.30
CA TRP A 213 -11.81 -10.84 -13.06
C TRP A 213 -11.88 -11.09 -14.56
N GLN A 214 -11.81 -12.35 -15.01
CA GLN A 214 -11.98 -12.68 -16.43
C GLN A 214 -13.36 -12.25 -16.95
N THR A 215 -14.43 -12.46 -16.18
CA THR A 215 -15.77 -11.96 -16.53
C THR A 215 -15.96 -10.45 -16.29
N GLY A 216 -14.94 -9.75 -15.79
CA GLY A 216 -14.92 -8.29 -15.67
C GLY A 216 -14.56 -7.58 -16.98
N HIS A 217 -14.11 -8.33 -17.98
CA HIS A 217 -13.73 -7.81 -19.29
C HIS A 217 -14.44 -8.59 -20.41
N PRO A 218 -15.03 -7.92 -21.42
CA PRO A 218 -15.70 -8.61 -22.51
C PRO A 218 -14.68 -9.40 -23.32
N THR A 219 -14.99 -10.67 -23.58
CA THR A 219 -14.20 -11.53 -24.46
C THR A 219 -14.45 -11.16 -25.91
N HIS A 220 -15.72 -10.89 -26.26
CA HIS A 220 -16.09 -10.37 -27.56
C HIS A 220 -17.38 -9.55 -27.45
N SER A 221 -17.48 -8.45 -28.20
CA SER A 221 -18.61 -7.53 -28.19
C SER A 221 -19.16 -7.35 -29.59
N GLY A 222 -20.49 -7.39 -29.72
CA GLY A 222 -21.19 -7.16 -30.98
C GLY A 222 -21.03 -5.72 -31.47
N THR A 223 -21.10 -5.52 -32.79
CA THR A 223 -21.00 -4.19 -33.38
C THR A 223 -22.34 -3.44 -33.37
N GLU A 224 -23.46 -4.17 -33.45
CA GLU A 224 -24.80 -3.60 -33.60
C GLU A 224 -25.40 -3.15 -32.26
N SER A 225 -25.88 -1.91 -32.21
CA SER A 225 -26.57 -1.37 -31.03
C SER A 225 -28.08 -1.42 -31.20
N SER A 226 -28.78 -2.00 -30.25
CA SER A 226 -30.25 -2.18 -30.27
C SER A 226 -30.78 -2.84 -31.56
N PRO A 227 -30.20 -3.96 -32.05
CA PRO A 227 -30.74 -4.65 -33.21
C PRO A 227 -32.12 -5.25 -32.89
N THR A 228 -32.96 -5.35 -33.92
CA THR A 228 -34.17 -6.18 -33.84
C THR A 228 -33.79 -7.60 -34.21
N LEU A 229 -34.05 -8.55 -33.31
CA LEU A 229 -33.73 -9.96 -33.53
C LEU A 229 -34.97 -10.74 -33.98
N THR A 230 -34.74 -11.87 -34.63
CA THR A 230 -35.82 -12.76 -35.08
C THR A 230 -35.90 -13.99 -34.17
N ASN A 231 -37.08 -14.24 -33.61
CA ASN A 231 -37.35 -15.37 -32.74
C ASN A 231 -37.07 -16.71 -33.44
N GLY A 232 -36.50 -17.69 -32.73
CA GLY A 232 -36.12 -18.98 -33.27
C GLY A 232 -34.83 -18.99 -34.10
N HIS A 233 -34.16 -17.84 -34.26
CA HIS A 233 -32.78 -17.85 -34.75
C HIS A 233 -31.85 -18.35 -33.64
N GLU A 234 -30.73 -18.95 -34.04
CA GLU A 234 -29.81 -19.64 -33.14
C GLU A 234 -28.37 -19.15 -33.29
N LEU A 235 -27.61 -19.34 -32.23
CA LEU A 235 -26.15 -19.24 -32.22
C LEU A 235 -25.56 -20.49 -31.57
N VAL A 236 -24.37 -20.89 -32.02
CA VAL A 236 -23.66 -22.05 -31.45
C VAL A 236 -22.42 -21.56 -30.71
N ILE A 237 -22.34 -21.88 -29.41
CA ILE A 237 -21.19 -21.56 -28.56
C ILE A 237 -20.64 -22.85 -27.97
N ASN A 238 -19.35 -23.13 -28.21
CA ASN A 238 -18.68 -24.32 -27.66
C ASN A 238 -19.48 -25.61 -27.92
N SER A 239 -19.96 -25.77 -29.16
CA SER A 239 -20.81 -26.87 -29.62
C SER A 239 -22.22 -26.96 -29.00
N THR A 240 -22.64 -25.95 -28.24
CA THR A 240 -23.99 -25.84 -27.68
C THR A 240 -24.81 -24.87 -28.51
N THR A 241 -25.95 -25.33 -29.04
CA THR A 241 -26.91 -24.47 -29.76
C THR A 241 -27.78 -23.71 -28.76
N VAL A 242 -27.75 -22.39 -28.83
CA VAL A 242 -28.58 -21.48 -28.05
C VAL A 242 -29.60 -20.85 -29.01
N GLU A 243 -30.87 -21.21 -28.83
CA GLU A 243 -32.00 -20.65 -29.56
C GLU A 243 -32.51 -19.38 -28.86
N LEU A 244 -32.79 -18.34 -29.64
CA LEU A 244 -33.38 -17.10 -29.15
C LEU A 244 -34.89 -17.26 -28.95
N HIS A 245 -35.37 -17.02 -27.74
CA HIS A 245 -36.79 -16.95 -27.37
C HIS A 245 -37.24 -15.49 -27.19
N GLY A 246 -37.35 -14.77 -28.30
CA GLY A 246 -37.80 -13.38 -28.32
C GLY A 246 -37.21 -12.58 -29.48
N THR A 247 -37.19 -11.25 -29.35
CA THR A 247 -36.75 -10.33 -30.41
C THR A 247 -35.76 -9.27 -29.92
N THR A 248 -35.22 -9.42 -28.70
CA THR A 248 -34.36 -8.42 -28.04
C THR A 248 -33.04 -9.03 -27.54
N LEU A 249 -32.01 -8.19 -27.39
CA LEU A 249 -30.75 -8.60 -26.75
C LEU A 249 -30.95 -9.12 -25.32
N SER A 250 -31.92 -8.59 -24.56
CA SER A 250 -32.21 -9.05 -23.21
C SER A 250 -32.79 -10.46 -23.18
N ALA A 251 -33.59 -10.83 -24.19
CA ALA A 251 -34.06 -12.21 -24.37
C ALA A 251 -32.86 -13.12 -24.64
N MET A 252 -31.97 -12.73 -25.56
CA MET A 252 -30.74 -13.48 -25.85
C MET A 252 -29.86 -13.71 -24.62
N VAL A 253 -29.68 -12.67 -23.79
CA VAL A 253 -28.94 -12.78 -22.52
C VAL A 253 -29.60 -13.77 -21.57
N THR A 254 -30.94 -13.76 -21.49
CA THR A 254 -31.70 -14.70 -20.66
C THR A 254 -31.54 -16.13 -21.17
N ASP A 255 -31.64 -16.33 -22.49
CA ASP A 255 -31.47 -17.64 -23.12
C ASP A 255 -30.09 -18.23 -22.84
N LEU A 256 -29.03 -17.44 -23.01
CA LEU A 256 -27.67 -17.90 -22.77
C LEU A 256 -27.37 -18.11 -21.28
N ASN A 257 -27.80 -17.22 -20.39
CA ASN A 257 -27.43 -17.31 -18.98
C ASN A 257 -28.31 -18.26 -18.16
N SER A 258 -29.54 -18.55 -18.62
CA SER A 258 -30.54 -19.29 -17.82
C SER A 258 -31.18 -20.48 -18.54
N THR A 259 -31.56 -20.33 -19.83
CA THR A 259 -32.29 -21.39 -20.56
C THR A 259 -31.33 -22.49 -21.04
N THR A 260 -30.24 -22.10 -21.70
CA THR A 260 -29.24 -23.00 -22.28
C THR A 260 -27.83 -22.56 -21.85
N PRO A 261 -27.48 -22.71 -20.56
CA PRO A 261 -26.21 -22.24 -20.03
C PRO A 261 -25.04 -22.98 -20.67
N VAL A 262 -24.05 -22.22 -21.12
CA VAL A 262 -22.77 -22.75 -21.62
C VAL A 262 -21.72 -22.61 -20.53
N THR A 263 -21.08 -23.72 -20.17
CA THR A 263 -20.10 -23.75 -19.07
C THR A 263 -18.99 -22.72 -19.30
N GLY A 264 -18.80 -21.83 -18.31
CA GLY A 264 -17.76 -20.80 -18.32
C GLY A 264 -18.00 -19.63 -19.28
N VAL A 265 -19.16 -19.54 -19.93
CA VAL A 265 -19.55 -18.43 -20.80
C VAL A 265 -20.81 -17.75 -20.25
N THR A 266 -20.80 -16.42 -20.23
CA THR A 266 -21.95 -15.59 -19.84
C THR A 266 -22.12 -14.45 -20.83
N ALA A 267 -23.31 -13.85 -20.85
CA ALA A 267 -23.62 -12.71 -21.72
C ALA A 267 -24.21 -11.54 -20.92
N ALA A 268 -24.05 -10.33 -21.46
CA ALA A 268 -24.70 -9.14 -20.95
C ALA A 268 -25.04 -8.16 -22.08
N VAL A 269 -25.95 -7.22 -21.80
CA VAL A 269 -26.17 -6.06 -22.65
C VAL A 269 -25.46 -4.87 -22.03
N VAL A 270 -24.44 -4.35 -22.72
CA VAL A 270 -23.65 -3.21 -22.27
C VAL A 270 -23.65 -2.16 -23.38
N ASN A 271 -23.99 -0.91 -23.04
CA ASN A 271 -24.12 0.18 -24.02
C ASN A 271 -25.01 -0.19 -25.23
N ASN A 272 -26.12 -0.90 -24.96
CA ASN A 272 -27.07 -1.41 -25.96
C ASN A 272 -26.49 -2.43 -26.96
N LYS A 273 -25.34 -3.04 -26.65
CA LYS A 273 -24.69 -4.07 -27.47
C LYS A 273 -24.64 -5.38 -26.72
N PHE A 274 -24.65 -6.49 -27.47
CA PHE A 274 -24.48 -7.82 -26.91
C PHE A 274 -23.00 -8.09 -26.64
N GLU A 275 -22.67 -8.50 -25.42
CA GLU A 275 -21.30 -8.85 -25.04
C GLU A 275 -21.24 -10.26 -24.48
N LEU A 276 -20.18 -10.98 -24.86
CA LEU A 276 -19.88 -12.31 -24.40
C LEU A 276 -18.63 -12.29 -23.51
N TYR A 277 -18.70 -13.06 -22.43
CA TYR A 277 -17.66 -13.15 -21.41
C TYR A 277 -17.32 -14.62 -21.18
N ALA A 278 -16.07 -15.00 -21.35
CA ALA A 278 -15.56 -16.31 -20.99
C ALA A 278 -14.60 -16.23 -19.79
N ASN A 279 -14.53 -17.33 -19.04
CA ASN A 279 -13.54 -17.53 -18.00
C ASN A 279 -12.82 -18.88 -18.17
N ALA A 280 -11.93 -19.20 -17.25
CA ALA A 280 -11.10 -20.41 -17.27
C ALA A 280 -11.90 -21.73 -17.28
N ASN A 281 -13.21 -21.71 -16.93
CA ASN A 281 -14.05 -22.90 -16.96
C ASN A 281 -14.63 -23.18 -18.36
N ALA A 282 -14.53 -22.24 -19.31
CA ALA A 282 -14.92 -22.49 -20.69
C ALA A 282 -13.97 -23.50 -21.33
N THR A 283 -14.45 -24.29 -22.30
CA THR A 283 -13.62 -25.23 -23.04
C THR A 283 -12.40 -24.52 -23.63
N ASN A 284 -11.19 -24.94 -23.24
CA ASN A 284 -9.91 -24.30 -23.59
C ASN A 284 -9.81 -22.80 -23.23
N GLY A 285 -10.60 -22.31 -22.27
CA GLY A 285 -10.64 -20.90 -21.88
C GLY A 285 -11.07 -19.99 -23.03
N ALA A 286 -11.93 -20.47 -23.94
CA ALA A 286 -12.34 -19.75 -25.13
C ALA A 286 -13.83 -19.90 -25.44
N ILE A 287 -14.31 -18.99 -26.27
CA ILE A 287 -15.60 -19.01 -26.95
C ILE A 287 -15.34 -19.42 -28.39
N VAL A 288 -15.76 -20.63 -28.77
CA VAL A 288 -15.88 -21.04 -30.17
C VAL A 288 -17.28 -20.68 -30.63
N LEU A 289 -17.38 -19.61 -31.41
CA LEU A 289 -18.63 -19.03 -31.88
C LEU A 289 -18.90 -19.45 -33.33
N ALA A 290 -20.09 -19.98 -33.59
CA ALA A 290 -20.57 -20.33 -34.92
C ALA A 290 -22.05 -19.96 -35.09
N GLY A 291 -22.48 -19.81 -36.34
CA GLY A 291 -23.90 -19.57 -36.66
C GLY A 291 -24.73 -20.83 -36.46
N GLY A 292 -25.94 -20.68 -35.95
CA GLY A 292 -26.97 -21.73 -36.01
C GLY A 292 -27.97 -21.45 -37.12
N ALA A 293 -29.23 -21.85 -36.95
CA ALA A 293 -30.31 -21.45 -37.83
C ALA A 293 -30.51 -19.91 -37.86
N GLY A 294 -30.75 -19.35 -39.05
CA GLY A 294 -31.05 -17.92 -39.22
C GLY A 294 -29.82 -17.00 -39.30
N THR A 295 -30.01 -15.72 -38.96
CA THR A 295 -29.02 -14.63 -39.15
C THR A 295 -28.51 -14.00 -37.85
N LEU A 296 -28.74 -14.65 -36.70
CA LEU A 296 -28.54 -14.04 -35.38
C LEU A 296 -27.15 -13.43 -35.17
N LEU A 297 -26.08 -14.10 -35.61
CA LEU A 297 -24.72 -13.56 -35.54
C LEU A 297 -24.55 -12.24 -36.29
N ALA A 298 -25.10 -12.16 -37.49
CA ALA A 298 -25.05 -10.94 -38.30
C ALA A 298 -25.91 -9.83 -37.66
N ASP A 299 -27.10 -10.19 -37.16
CA ASP A 299 -28.04 -9.24 -36.54
C ASP A 299 -27.45 -8.57 -35.29
N ILE A 300 -26.63 -9.29 -34.50
CA ILE A 300 -25.91 -8.75 -33.32
C ILE A 300 -24.52 -8.18 -33.65
N GLY A 301 -24.05 -8.33 -34.89
CA GLY A 301 -22.74 -7.85 -35.32
C GLY A 301 -21.56 -8.63 -34.73
N LEU A 302 -21.69 -9.96 -34.63
CA LEU A 302 -20.62 -10.87 -34.25
C LEU A 302 -20.19 -11.73 -35.44
N THR A 303 -18.92 -12.13 -35.46
CA THR A 303 -18.38 -13.03 -36.49
C THR A 303 -18.09 -14.41 -35.90
N ALA A 304 -18.29 -15.47 -36.67
CA ALA A 304 -17.87 -16.81 -36.25
C ALA A 304 -16.34 -16.87 -36.10
N GLY A 305 -15.87 -17.58 -35.08
CA GLY A 305 -14.44 -17.66 -34.76
C GLY A 305 -14.17 -18.16 -33.35
N THR A 306 -12.90 -18.20 -32.99
CA THR A 306 -12.45 -18.57 -31.64
C THR A 306 -11.94 -17.33 -30.91
N TYR A 307 -12.53 -17.03 -29.75
CA TYR A 307 -12.22 -15.86 -28.93
C TYR A 307 -11.77 -16.31 -27.54
N TYR A 308 -10.52 -16.05 -27.18
CA TYR A 308 -9.99 -16.46 -25.90
C TYR A 308 -10.34 -15.49 -24.78
N ALA A 309 -10.61 -16.02 -23.58
CA ALA A 309 -10.86 -15.23 -22.39
C ALA A 309 -9.67 -14.31 -22.02
N PRO A 310 -9.89 -13.26 -21.21
CA PRO A 310 -8.81 -12.47 -20.65
C PRO A 310 -7.76 -13.34 -19.93
N LYS A 311 -6.49 -13.02 -20.13
CA LYS A 311 -5.36 -13.80 -19.60
C LYS A 311 -4.54 -12.98 -18.62
N PHE A 312 -4.28 -13.57 -17.47
CA PHE A 312 -3.19 -13.16 -16.58
C PHE A 312 -1.95 -14.00 -16.90
N ASP A 313 -0.83 -13.33 -17.12
CA ASP A 313 0.46 -13.94 -17.43
C ASP A 313 1.61 -13.22 -16.73
N VAL A 314 2.68 -13.95 -16.43
CA VAL A 314 3.85 -13.42 -15.73
C VAL A 314 5.10 -13.87 -16.46
N GLN A 315 5.81 -12.93 -17.06
CA GLN A 315 6.96 -13.21 -17.93
C GLN A 315 8.01 -12.09 -17.85
N PRO A 316 9.30 -12.37 -18.12
CA PRO A 316 10.31 -11.32 -18.25
C PRO A 316 10.11 -10.48 -19.52
N HIS A 317 10.76 -9.32 -19.60
CA HIS A 317 10.69 -8.43 -20.77
C HIS A 317 11.20 -9.07 -22.08
N THR A 318 11.99 -10.14 -21.98
CA THR A 318 12.51 -10.92 -23.11
C THR A 318 11.51 -11.91 -23.68
N ASN A 319 10.42 -12.21 -22.95
CA ASN A 319 9.36 -13.10 -23.39
C ASN A 319 8.02 -12.36 -23.31
N ILE A 320 7.76 -11.51 -24.30
CA ILE A 320 6.57 -10.68 -24.35
C ILE A 320 5.37 -11.55 -24.75
N PRO A 321 4.22 -11.46 -24.05
CA PRO A 321 3.05 -12.25 -24.43
C PRO A 321 2.55 -11.94 -25.86
N GLU A 322 2.25 -13.02 -26.61
CA GLU A 322 1.78 -13.00 -28.00
C GLU A 322 0.25 -12.88 -28.07
N TRP A 323 -0.28 -11.66 -27.91
CA TRP A 323 -1.73 -11.39 -27.84
C TRP A 323 -2.29 -10.55 -29.00
N LYS A 324 -1.45 -10.25 -30.00
CA LYS A 324 -1.85 -9.44 -31.16
C LYS A 324 -2.84 -10.19 -32.04
N THR A 325 -3.55 -9.47 -32.91
CA THR A 325 -4.49 -10.09 -33.86
C THR A 325 -3.86 -11.09 -34.83
N ALA A 326 -2.55 -10.99 -35.08
CA ALA A 326 -1.82 -11.91 -35.94
C ALA A 326 -1.32 -13.16 -35.18
N ASP A 327 -1.39 -13.16 -33.85
CA ASP A 327 -0.92 -14.26 -33.03
C ASP A 327 -1.99 -15.35 -32.90
N THR A 328 -1.56 -16.59 -32.65
CA THR A 328 -2.46 -17.75 -32.51
C THR A 328 -3.47 -17.58 -31.36
N TYR A 329 -3.02 -16.91 -30.31
CA TYR A 329 -3.74 -16.77 -29.04
C TYR A 329 -4.01 -15.29 -28.75
N THR A 330 -4.79 -14.64 -29.61
CA THR A 330 -5.25 -13.26 -29.41
C THR A 330 -5.96 -13.11 -28.06
N ARG A 331 -5.85 -11.94 -27.42
CA ARG A 331 -6.52 -11.67 -26.14
C ARG A 331 -7.33 -10.38 -26.16
N PRO A 332 -8.46 -10.32 -25.44
CA PRO A 332 -9.25 -9.12 -25.30
C PRO A 332 -8.54 -8.08 -24.42
N SER A 333 -8.97 -6.82 -24.57
CA SER A 333 -8.55 -5.72 -23.69
C SER A 333 -8.79 -6.08 -22.22
N GLY A 334 -7.90 -5.61 -21.35
CA GLY A 334 -7.94 -5.92 -19.92
C GLY A 334 -7.12 -7.13 -19.49
N SER A 335 -6.59 -7.92 -20.44
CA SER A 335 -5.59 -8.96 -20.11
C SER A 335 -4.35 -8.33 -19.47
N VAL A 336 -3.77 -9.00 -18.48
CA VAL A 336 -2.70 -8.43 -17.63
C VAL A 336 -1.44 -9.27 -17.75
N TRP A 337 -0.33 -8.59 -18.00
CA TRP A 337 1.00 -9.15 -17.94
C TRP A 337 1.79 -8.51 -16.80
N ILE A 338 2.31 -9.32 -15.87
CA ILE A 338 3.32 -8.86 -14.92
C ILE A 338 4.69 -9.06 -15.56
N LYS A 339 5.33 -7.93 -15.89
CA LYS A 339 6.69 -7.90 -16.41
C LYS A 339 7.68 -7.98 -15.25
N THR A 340 8.34 -9.11 -15.06
CA THR A 340 9.16 -9.39 -13.87
C THR A 340 10.52 -8.67 -13.83
N THR A 341 10.93 -8.02 -14.92
CA THR A 341 12.27 -7.42 -15.08
C THR A 341 12.16 -5.95 -15.44
N THR A 342 13.09 -5.14 -14.94
CA THR A 342 13.02 -3.67 -14.91
C THR A 342 12.83 -2.94 -16.26
N PRO A 343 13.30 -3.42 -17.43
CA PRO A 343 13.20 -2.65 -18.67
C PRO A 343 11.76 -2.26 -19.04
N ASN A 344 11.58 -1.02 -19.51
CA ASN A 344 10.29 -0.47 -19.93
C ASN A 344 9.20 -0.59 -18.84
N LEU A 345 9.48 -0.09 -17.64
CA LEU A 345 8.55 -0.07 -16.49
C LEU A 345 8.13 -1.45 -16.01
N GLY A 346 9.03 -2.43 -16.05
CA GLY A 346 8.79 -3.70 -15.38
C GLY A 346 9.09 -3.63 -13.88
N ALA A 347 8.86 -4.77 -13.22
CA ALA A 347 8.90 -4.85 -11.77
C ALA A 347 10.27 -4.47 -11.20
N ASN A 348 10.24 -3.64 -10.17
CA ASN A 348 11.40 -3.22 -9.39
C ASN A 348 10.93 -2.93 -7.96
N PHE A 349 11.17 -3.88 -7.05
CA PHE A 349 10.69 -3.78 -5.67
C PHE A 349 11.70 -3.01 -4.81
N SER A 350 11.22 -1.95 -4.15
CA SER A 350 12.02 -1.18 -3.21
C SER A 350 11.90 -1.80 -1.81
N LEU A 351 12.82 -2.71 -1.52
CA LEU A 351 12.99 -3.27 -0.18
C LEU A 351 14.18 -2.60 0.50
N LYS A 352 14.04 -2.31 1.79
CA LYS A 352 15.11 -1.73 2.59
C LYS A 352 15.28 -2.48 3.91
N THR A 353 16.48 -2.45 4.45
CA THR A 353 16.80 -3.02 5.76
C THR A 353 17.41 -1.94 6.63
N TYR A 354 16.92 -1.80 7.86
CA TYR A 354 17.45 -0.85 8.82
C TYR A 354 18.84 -1.28 9.33
N ASN A 355 19.80 -0.39 9.22
CA ASN A 355 21.16 -0.56 9.74
C ASN A 355 21.34 0.35 10.97
N SER A 356 21.53 -0.25 12.15
CA SER A 356 21.68 0.49 13.39
C SER A 356 23.02 1.24 13.51
N THR A 357 24.01 0.91 12.68
CA THR A 357 25.31 1.61 12.66
C THR A 357 25.22 2.90 11.87
N THR A 358 24.50 2.88 10.75
CA THR A 358 24.31 4.06 9.90
C THR A 358 23.06 4.86 10.25
N GLU A 359 22.18 4.30 11.09
CA GLU A 359 20.86 4.83 11.46
C GLU A 359 19.93 5.06 10.26
N LEU A 360 20.12 4.28 9.20
CA LEU A 360 19.40 4.44 7.92
C LEU A 360 18.78 3.12 7.46
N PHE A 361 17.71 3.24 6.67
CA PHE A 361 17.19 2.16 5.85
C PHE A 361 17.98 2.07 4.54
N GLU A 362 18.76 1.00 4.38
CA GLU A 362 19.59 0.75 3.21
C GLU A 362 18.83 -0.12 2.21
N SER A 363 18.90 0.22 0.91
CA SER A 363 18.23 -0.54 -0.14
C SER A 363 18.81 -1.94 -0.30
N VAL A 364 17.92 -2.92 -0.45
CA VAL A 364 18.25 -4.32 -0.74
C VAL A 364 17.64 -4.71 -2.09
N THR A 365 18.46 -5.29 -2.96
CA THR A 365 17.99 -5.81 -4.25
C THR A 365 17.21 -7.10 -4.05
N ALA A 366 16.04 -7.20 -4.68
CA ALA A 366 15.23 -8.42 -4.72
C ALA A 366 14.67 -8.68 -6.12
N GLY A 367 15.06 -9.81 -6.72
CA GLY A 367 14.51 -10.26 -8.00
C GLY A 367 13.10 -10.84 -7.85
N VAL A 368 12.33 -10.85 -8.94
CA VAL A 368 10.97 -11.39 -8.99
C VAL A 368 10.99 -12.76 -9.67
N TYR A 369 10.61 -13.81 -8.94
CA TYR A 369 10.70 -15.21 -9.38
C TYR A 369 9.41 -15.98 -9.10
N ASN A 370 9.24 -17.14 -9.76
CA ASN A 370 8.04 -17.97 -9.63
C ASN A 370 8.02 -18.74 -8.31
N ASN A 371 9.19 -19.23 -7.90
CA ASN A 371 9.35 -20.19 -6.82
C ASN A 371 10.80 -20.20 -6.31
N ASP A 372 11.04 -20.96 -5.24
CA ASP A 372 12.34 -21.06 -4.58
C ASP A 372 13.43 -21.60 -5.53
N GLU A 373 13.08 -22.54 -6.41
CA GLU A 373 14.03 -23.21 -7.29
C GLU A 373 14.50 -22.27 -8.42
N SER A 374 13.58 -21.51 -9.01
CA SER A 374 13.92 -20.46 -9.97
C SER A 374 14.70 -19.32 -9.31
N ALA A 375 14.37 -18.94 -8.07
CA ALA A 375 15.14 -17.95 -7.32
C ALA A 375 16.57 -18.44 -7.04
N ASN A 376 16.75 -19.66 -6.53
CA ASN A 376 18.05 -20.26 -6.26
C ASN A 376 18.93 -20.31 -7.52
N TYR A 377 18.38 -20.78 -8.64
CA TYR A 377 19.08 -20.84 -9.91
C TYR A 377 19.50 -19.45 -10.40
N ASN A 378 18.59 -18.48 -10.42
CA ASN A 378 18.88 -17.17 -11.02
C ASN A 378 19.75 -16.27 -10.12
N LEU A 379 19.68 -16.42 -8.80
CA LEU A 379 20.52 -15.67 -7.86
C LEU A 379 21.97 -16.17 -7.85
N ASP A 380 22.22 -17.44 -8.18
CA ASP A 380 23.55 -18.05 -8.25
C ASP A 380 23.60 -19.13 -9.34
N SER A 381 23.54 -18.71 -10.60
CA SER A 381 23.53 -19.62 -11.75
C SER A 381 24.82 -20.43 -11.89
N ALA A 382 25.95 -19.87 -11.47
CA ALA A 382 27.25 -20.56 -11.51
C ALA A 382 27.39 -21.62 -10.41
N GLY A 383 26.76 -21.41 -9.25
CA GLY A 383 26.80 -22.32 -8.10
C GLY A 383 25.57 -23.20 -7.92
N GLY A 384 24.50 -22.99 -8.70
CA GLY A 384 23.23 -23.71 -8.55
C GLY A 384 22.51 -23.37 -7.23
N GLY A 385 22.69 -22.16 -6.71
CA GLY A 385 22.09 -21.72 -5.44
C GLY A 385 22.96 -21.94 -4.19
N LEU A 386 24.14 -22.56 -4.32
CA LEU A 386 25.07 -22.84 -3.21
C LEU A 386 25.65 -21.58 -2.57
N ASN A 387 25.92 -20.55 -3.39
CA ASN A 387 26.62 -19.34 -2.97
C ASN A 387 25.69 -18.26 -2.45
N VAL A 388 24.36 -18.42 -2.59
CA VAL A 388 23.37 -17.45 -2.12
C VAL A 388 23.54 -17.23 -0.62
N ALA A 389 23.83 -15.99 -0.23
CA ALA A 389 24.05 -15.62 1.15
C ALA A 389 22.77 -15.77 1.98
N ALA A 390 22.94 -15.99 3.29
CA ALA A 390 21.84 -15.75 4.22
C ALA A 390 21.38 -14.29 4.11
N ASP A 391 20.12 -14.04 4.41
CA ASP A 391 19.43 -12.76 4.28
C ASP A 391 19.24 -12.23 2.85
N THR A 392 19.66 -12.97 1.82
CA THR A 392 19.28 -12.64 0.43
C THR A 392 17.75 -12.66 0.31
N LEU A 393 17.21 -11.59 -0.27
CA LEU A 393 15.77 -11.41 -0.49
C LEU A 393 15.38 -11.69 -1.94
N TYR A 394 14.17 -12.21 -2.10
CA TYR A 394 13.51 -12.27 -3.40
C TYR A 394 11.99 -12.08 -3.26
N VAL A 395 11.33 -11.76 -4.36
CA VAL A 395 9.87 -11.61 -4.45
C VAL A 395 9.31 -12.80 -5.23
N LYS A 396 8.47 -13.61 -4.60
CA LYS A 396 7.67 -14.63 -5.28
C LYS A 396 6.44 -13.97 -5.90
N TYR A 397 6.26 -14.07 -7.22
CA TYR A 397 4.97 -13.76 -7.84
C TYR A 397 4.03 -14.96 -7.74
N ASP A 398 2.71 -14.74 -7.86
CA ASP A 398 1.71 -15.82 -7.73
C ASP A 398 1.96 -16.65 -6.45
N ALA A 399 1.93 -15.97 -5.31
CA ALA A 399 2.38 -16.51 -4.03
C ALA A 399 1.69 -17.83 -3.64
N ASP A 400 0.49 -18.08 -4.18
CA ASP A 400 -0.36 -19.24 -3.94
C ASP A 400 -0.36 -20.26 -5.08
N ASP A 401 0.48 -20.07 -6.12
CA ASP A 401 0.60 -20.95 -7.28
C ASP A 401 -0.76 -21.25 -7.95
N ASN A 402 -1.62 -20.24 -8.04
CA ASN A 402 -3.00 -20.37 -8.48
C ASN A 402 -3.34 -19.51 -9.70
N GLY A 403 -2.33 -18.96 -10.36
CA GLY A 403 -2.45 -18.12 -11.54
C GLY A 403 -3.05 -16.75 -11.24
N ARG A 404 -2.78 -16.18 -10.05
CA ARG A 404 -3.32 -14.87 -9.66
C ARG A 404 -2.25 -13.86 -9.30
N GLY A 405 -2.57 -12.59 -9.56
CA GLY A 405 -1.71 -11.47 -9.23
C GLY A 405 -1.49 -11.36 -7.72
N SER A 406 -0.25 -11.57 -7.30
CA SER A 406 0.21 -11.45 -5.90
C SER A 406 1.73 -11.39 -5.84
N TYR A 407 2.27 -10.84 -4.76
CA TYR A 407 3.70 -10.74 -4.51
C TYR A 407 4.01 -11.06 -3.05
N LYS A 408 4.91 -12.00 -2.79
CA LYS A 408 5.33 -12.35 -1.43
C LYS A 408 6.84 -12.26 -1.29
N PHE A 409 7.30 -11.62 -0.23
CA PHE A 409 8.73 -11.51 0.06
C PHE A 409 9.23 -12.76 0.77
N PHE A 410 10.36 -13.26 0.30
CA PHE A 410 11.06 -14.39 0.88
C PHE A 410 12.49 -14.01 1.18
N LYS A 411 13.01 -14.60 2.26
CA LYS A 411 14.38 -14.39 2.73
C LYS A 411 15.06 -15.73 2.92
N ARG A 412 16.28 -15.87 2.43
CA ARG A 412 17.10 -17.05 2.72
C ARG A 412 17.53 -17.03 4.19
N LEU A 413 17.06 -18.00 4.96
CA LEU A 413 17.37 -18.07 6.40
C LEU A 413 18.80 -18.56 6.67
N VAL A 414 19.25 -19.58 5.92
CA VAL A 414 20.55 -20.24 6.15
C VAL A 414 21.27 -20.44 4.83
N LYS A 415 22.59 -20.19 4.83
CA LYS A 415 23.49 -20.60 3.76
C LYS A 415 24.07 -21.98 4.07
N GLY A 416 24.21 -22.82 3.06
CA GLY A 416 24.82 -24.15 3.18
C GLY A 416 23.90 -25.27 2.69
N ALA A 417 24.33 -26.50 2.94
CA ALA A 417 23.61 -27.70 2.52
C ALA A 417 22.29 -27.84 3.29
N THR A 418 21.22 -28.18 2.56
CA THR A 418 19.97 -28.62 3.17
C THR A 418 20.14 -30.04 3.66
N THR A 419 20.06 -30.25 4.97
CA THR A 419 20.05 -31.58 5.58
C THR A 419 18.63 -31.97 5.91
N VAL A 420 18.14 -33.06 5.30
CA VAL A 420 16.87 -33.68 5.64
C VAL A 420 17.16 -34.98 6.39
N THR A 421 16.84 -35.02 7.68
CA THR A 421 17.07 -36.19 8.53
C THR A 421 15.75 -36.85 8.88
N GLY A 422 15.60 -38.14 8.55
CA GLY A 422 14.45 -38.93 8.96
C GLY A 422 14.44 -39.16 10.47
N THR A 423 13.25 -39.34 11.05
CA THR A 423 13.05 -39.54 12.49
C THR A 423 12.91 -41.00 12.91
N ALA A 424 12.79 -41.91 11.93
CA ALA A 424 12.59 -43.34 12.15
C ALA A 424 13.89 -44.14 11.95
N SER A 425 13.92 -45.36 12.48
CA SER A 425 14.93 -46.38 12.18
C SER A 425 14.30 -47.51 11.36
N PRO A 426 13.92 -47.27 10.10
CA PRO A 426 13.31 -48.30 9.26
C PRO A 426 14.35 -49.35 8.84
N SER A 427 13.88 -50.58 8.60
CA SER A 427 14.62 -51.54 7.79
C SER A 427 14.25 -51.34 6.33
N PHE A 428 15.23 -51.01 5.49
CA PHE A 428 15.01 -50.90 4.05
C PHE A 428 15.10 -52.26 3.36
N THR A 429 14.32 -52.43 2.31
CA THR A 429 14.37 -53.52 1.33
C THR A 429 14.87 -52.96 0.00
N ASN A 430 15.38 -53.81 -0.89
CA ASN A 430 15.86 -53.38 -2.22
C ASN A 430 14.76 -52.78 -3.13
N SER A 431 13.49 -52.89 -2.74
CA SER A 431 12.35 -52.27 -3.43
C SER A 431 12.00 -50.88 -2.91
N ASP A 432 12.55 -50.48 -1.77
CA ASP A 432 12.27 -49.15 -1.22
C ASP A 432 13.02 -48.11 -2.03
N SER A 433 12.30 -47.11 -2.52
CA SER A 433 12.90 -46.04 -3.30
C SER A 433 12.16 -44.74 -3.09
N PHE A 434 12.86 -43.64 -3.34
CA PHE A 434 12.26 -42.32 -3.38
C PHE A 434 12.98 -41.46 -4.43
N THR A 435 12.32 -40.40 -4.86
CA THR A 435 12.89 -39.48 -5.84
C THR A 435 13.24 -38.15 -5.21
N ILE A 436 14.33 -37.55 -5.69
CA ILE A 436 14.74 -36.20 -5.31
C ILE A 436 14.90 -35.37 -6.57
N GLN A 437 14.47 -34.11 -6.50
CA GLN A 437 14.76 -33.07 -7.47
C GLN A 437 15.32 -31.86 -6.74
N MET A 438 16.20 -31.12 -7.42
CA MET A 438 16.77 -29.89 -6.91
C MET A 438 17.09 -28.94 -8.06
N SER A 439 17.24 -27.65 -7.76
CA SER A 439 17.91 -26.72 -8.66
C SER A 439 19.40 -27.02 -8.70
N ASP A 440 20.03 -26.93 -9.87
CA ASP A 440 21.48 -27.08 -10.03
C ASP A 440 22.06 -26.03 -10.99
N LYS A 441 23.30 -26.20 -11.47
CA LYS A 441 23.94 -25.24 -12.38
C LYS A 441 23.35 -25.28 -13.80
N THR A 442 22.63 -26.33 -14.15
CA THR A 442 22.16 -26.61 -15.51
C THR A 442 20.70 -26.25 -15.70
N SER A 443 19.90 -26.29 -14.63
CA SER A 443 18.46 -26.09 -14.71
C SER A 443 17.87 -25.54 -13.41
N THR A 444 16.71 -24.89 -13.54
CA THR A 444 15.91 -24.45 -12.38
C THR A 444 15.41 -25.63 -11.57
N LEU A 445 15.09 -26.77 -12.20
CA LEU A 445 14.74 -28.02 -11.54
C LEU A 445 15.23 -29.20 -12.40
N THR A 446 16.05 -30.07 -11.81
CA THR A 446 16.60 -31.23 -12.53
C THR A 446 15.55 -32.32 -12.75
N ALA A 447 15.85 -33.26 -13.65
CA ALA A 447 15.14 -34.53 -13.70
C ALA A 447 15.20 -35.24 -12.33
N ALA A 448 14.12 -35.94 -11.99
CA ALA A 448 14.03 -36.70 -10.74
C ALA A 448 15.09 -37.81 -10.70
N THR A 449 15.94 -37.77 -9.69
CA THR A 449 16.89 -38.85 -9.41
C THR A 449 16.23 -39.84 -8.47
N THR A 450 16.16 -41.12 -8.87
CA THR A 450 15.66 -42.19 -8.00
C THR A 450 16.80 -42.69 -7.11
N ILE A 451 16.54 -42.72 -5.81
CA ILE A 451 17.39 -43.32 -4.80
C ILE A 451 16.75 -44.65 -4.41
N THR A 452 17.52 -45.73 -4.47
CA THR A 452 17.13 -47.11 -4.14
C THR A 452 18.01 -47.65 -3.04
#